data_AF-X1FQY9-F1
#
_entry.id   AF-X1FQY9-F1
#
_cell.length_a   1.000
_cell.length_b   1.000
_cell.length_c   1.000
_cell.angle_alpha   90.00
_cell.angle_beta   90.00
_cell.angle_gamma   90.00
#
_symmetry.space_group_name_H-M   'P 1'
#
loop_
_entity.id
_entity.type
_entity.pdbx_description
1 polymer ?
#
loop_
_entity_poly.entity_id
_entity_poly.type
_entity_poly.pdbx_seq_one_letter_code
_entity_poly.pdbx_strand_id
1 'polypeptide(L)' 'MELKVIKIEKPDEMNFILGHSHFIKTIEDIYEVMIGSMPNIKFGIGFCESSGPCLVRYEGNDESNYI' A
#
# COMPACT_ATOMS: atom_id res chain seq x y z
N MET A 1 19.70 15.63 11.47
CA MET A 1 19.02 14.33 11.28
C MET A 1 18.25 14.05 12.55
N GLU A 2 16.96 13.74 12.44
CA GLU A 2 16.08 13.45 13.58
C GLU A 2 15.54 12.04 13.39
N LEU A 3 15.56 11.22 14.44
CA LEU A 3 14.98 9.88 14.42
C LEU A 3 13.57 9.92 15.02
N LYS A 4 12.60 9.38 14.31
CA LYS A 4 11.20 9.28 14.74
C LYS A 4 10.78 7.82 14.78
N VAL A 5 10.08 7.44 15.83
CA VAL A 5 9.43 6.13 15.95
C VAL A 5 7.97 6.31 15.57
N ILE A 6 7.53 5.68 14.49
CA ILE A 6 6.15 5.70 14.02
C ILE A 6 5.56 4.32 14.25
N LYS A 7 4.47 4.24 15.01
CA LYS A 7 3.71 3.01 15.19
C LYS A 7 2.78 2.82 13.99
N ILE A 8 2.81 1.64 13.39
CA ILE A 8 1.83 1.26 12.36
C ILE A 8 0.60 0.69 13.07
N GLU A 9 -0.56 1.30 12.81
CA GLU A 9 -1.86 0.82 13.29
C GLU A 9 -2.50 -0.07 12.22
N LYS A 10 -2.85 -1.29 12.60
CA LYS A 10 -3.53 -2.25 11.72
C LYS A 10 -4.48 -3.11 12.55
N PRO A 11 -5.54 -3.68 11.95
CA PRO A 11 -6.29 -4.77 12.57
C PRO A 11 -5.38 -5.96 12.92
N ASP A 12 -5.71 -6.69 13.99
CA ASP A 12 -4.90 -7.81 14.46
C ASP A 12 -4.75 -8.91 13.41
N GLU A 13 -5.85 -9.22 12.70
CA GLU A 13 -5.91 -10.26 11.67
C GLU A 13 -5.35 -9.83 10.30
N MET A 14 -4.90 -8.58 10.15
CA MET A 14 -4.32 -8.07 8.91
C MET A 14 -2.80 -8.26 8.89
N ASN A 15 -2.24 -8.79 7.80
CA ASN A 15 -0.80 -8.75 7.57
C ASN A 15 -0.41 -7.41 6.93
N PHE A 16 0.75 -6.86 7.32
CA PHE A 16 1.26 -5.60 6.78
C PHE A 16 2.64 -5.78 6.18
N ILE A 17 2.84 -5.26 4.96
CA ILE A 17 4.11 -5.29 4.23
C ILE A 17 4.50 -3.85 3.91
N LEU A 18 5.70 -3.45 4.35
CA LEU A 18 6.29 -2.15 4.01
C LEU A 18 7.43 -2.35 3.02
N GLY A 19 7.40 -1.60 1.92
CA GLY A 19 8.43 -1.62 0.89
C GLY A 19 8.87 -0.21 0.48
N HIS A 20 9.88 -0.16 -0.38
CA HIS A 20 10.30 1.06 -1.06
C HIS A 20 10.26 0.82 -2.56
N SER A 21 9.64 1.74 -3.29
CA SER A 21 9.55 1.69 -4.75
C SER A 21 9.69 3.09 -5.34
N HIS A 22 9.73 3.15 -6.66
CA HIS A 22 9.75 4.38 -7.45
C HIS A 22 8.82 4.19 -8.65
N PHE A 23 8.41 5.31 -9.26
CA PHE A 23 7.50 5.37 -10.42
C PHE A 23 6.03 5.03 -10.11
N ILE A 24 5.12 5.87 -10.61
CA ILE A 24 3.68 5.82 -10.29
C ILE A 24 3.02 4.51 -10.67
N LYS A 25 3.54 3.81 -11.70
CA LYS A 25 3.04 2.52 -12.14
C LYS A 25 3.15 1.42 -11.08
N THR A 26 3.97 1.61 -10.04
CA THR A 26 4.06 0.72 -8.87
C THR A 26 2.68 0.34 -8.34
N ILE A 27 1.73 1.28 -8.28
CA ILE A 27 0.42 1.01 -7.69
C ILE A 27 -0.40 0.03 -8.54
N GLU A 28 -0.42 0.21 -9.86
CA GLU A 28 -1.10 -0.66 -10.81
C GLU A 28 -0.42 -2.04 -10.87
N ASP A 29 0.92 -2.06 -10.97
CA ASP A 29 1.66 -3.31 -11.10
C ASP A 29 1.51 -4.20 -9.85
N ILE A 30 1.55 -3.63 -8.64
CA ILE A 30 1.31 -4.40 -7.41
C ILE A 30 -0.15 -4.84 -7.33
N TYR A 31 -1.12 -4.00 -7.71
CA TYR A 31 -2.52 -4.40 -7.74
C TYR A 31 -2.74 -5.61 -8.65
N GLU A 32 -2.19 -5.59 -9.87
CA GLU A 32 -2.29 -6.71 -10.83
C GLU A 32 -1.65 -7.99 -10.27
N VAL A 33 -0.45 -7.89 -9.68
CA VAL A 33 0.24 -9.02 -9.04
C VAL A 33 -0.60 -9.59 -7.90
N MET A 34 -1.21 -8.74 -7.07
CA MET A 34 -2.03 -9.18 -5.94
C MET A 34 -3.28 -9.91 -6.43
N ILE A 35 -4.05 -9.34 -7.37
CA ILE A 35 -5.23 -10.00 -7.97
C ILE A 35 -4.87 -11.34 -8.62
N GLY A 36 -3.69 -11.44 -9.25
CA GLY A 36 -3.22 -12.67 -9.87
C GLY A 36 -2.67 -13.73 -8.90
N SER A 37 -2.37 -13.35 -7.65
CA SER A 37 -1.63 -14.22 -6.72
C SER A 37 -2.49 -15.30 -6.04
N MET A 38 -3.74 -14.98 -5.68
CA MET A 38 -4.62 -15.89 -4.94
C MET A 38 -6.10 -15.54 -5.18
N PRO A 39 -6.98 -16.54 -5.44
CA PRO A 39 -8.42 -16.29 -5.52
C PRO A 39 -8.97 -15.69 -4.22
N ASN A 40 -9.84 -14.69 -4.33
CA ASN A 40 -10.51 -14.00 -3.21
C ASN A 40 -9.58 -13.27 -2.22
N ILE A 41 -8.33 -12.99 -2.60
CA ILE A 41 -7.45 -12.15 -1.77
C ILE A 41 -8.09 -10.78 -1.51
N LYS A 42 -7.96 -10.30 -0.27
CA LYS A 42 -8.36 -8.96 0.14
C LYS A 42 -7.13 -8.16 0.53
N PHE A 43 -6.96 -6.99 -0.07
CA PHE A 43 -5.79 -6.15 0.16
C PHE A 43 -6.09 -4.68 -0.14
N GLY A 44 -5.30 -3.81 0.51
CA GLY A 44 -5.11 -2.41 0.17
C GLY A 44 -3.63 -2.11 -0.02
N ILE A 45 -3.32 -1.16 -0.89
CA ILE A 45 -1.96 -0.70 -1.21
C ILE A 45 -1.93 0.82 -1.11
N GLY A 46 -0.94 1.35 -0.40
CA GLY A 46 -0.62 2.78 -0.38
C GLY A 46 0.75 3.05 -1.02
N PHE A 47 0.86 4.09 -1.85
CA PHE A 47 2.10 4.53 -2.48
C PHE A 47 2.28 6.04 -2.35
N CYS A 48 3.36 6.45 -1.69
CA CYS A 48 3.71 7.86 -1.53
C CYS A 48 4.52 8.36 -2.73
N GLU A 49 3.91 9.19 -3.58
CA GLU A 49 4.63 9.89 -4.64
C GLU A 49 5.68 10.81 -4.02
N SER A 50 6.94 10.65 -4.44
CA SER A 50 8.06 11.43 -3.90
C SER A 50 8.36 12.70 -4.71
N SER A 51 7.59 12.96 -5.76
CA SER A 51 7.78 14.10 -6.66
C SER A 51 6.45 14.60 -7.22
N GLY A 52 6.48 15.76 -7.88
CA GLY A 52 5.30 16.36 -8.48
C GLY A 52 4.25 16.75 -7.43
N PRO A 53 2.99 16.32 -7.58
CA PRO A 53 1.94 16.57 -6.59
C PRO A 53 2.19 15.97 -5.20
N CYS A 54 3.12 15.01 -5.07
CA CYS A 54 3.48 14.35 -3.81
C CYS A 54 2.26 13.76 -3.07
N LEU A 55 1.38 13.08 -3.82
CA LEU A 55 0.17 12.48 -3.27
C LEU A 55 0.43 11.09 -2.71
N VAL A 56 -0.34 10.70 -1.71
CA VAL A 56 -0.51 9.30 -1.34
C VAL A 56 -1.56 8.71 -2.27
N ARG A 57 -1.14 7.81 -3.15
CA ARG A 57 -2.02 7.00 -3.99
C ARG A 57 -2.44 5.76 -3.23
N TYR A 58 -3.67 5.32 -3.43
CA TYR A 58 -4.17 4.11 -2.83
C TYR A 58 -5.03 3.34 -3.83
N GLU A 59 -4.94 2.02 -3.78
CA GLU A 59 -5.72 1.07 -4.59
C GLU A 59 -5.95 -0.20 -3.78
N GLY A 60 -6.95 -1.00 -4.16
CA GLY A 60 -7.27 -2.24 -3.45
C GLY A 60 -8.62 -2.80 -3.85
N ASN A 61 -8.93 -3.99 -3.35
CA ASN A 61 -10.20 -4.69 -3.61
C ASN A 61 -10.99 -5.00 -2.33
N ASP A 62 -10.53 -4.45 -1.21
CA ASP A 62 -11.23 -4.44 0.07
C ASP A 62 -11.83 -3.03 0.27
N GLU A 63 -13.15 -2.97 0.47
CA GLU A 63 -13.87 -1.71 0.69
C GLU A 63 -13.75 -1.21 2.14
N SER A 64 -13.05 -1.95 2.99
CA SER A 64 -12.74 -1.54 4.35
C SER A 64 -11.86 -0.27 4.34
N ASN A 65 -12.11 0.67 5.27
CA ASN A 65 -11.37 1.93 5.39
C ASN A 65 -9.90 1.77 5.89
N TYR A 66 -9.25 0.62 5.67
CA TYR A 66 -7.92 0.29 6.21
C TYR A 66 -6.81 0.38 5.15
N ILE A 67 -6.77 1.50 4.41
CA ILE A 67 -5.65 1.81 3.49
C ILE A 67 -4.74 2.86 4.10
#